data_AF-A0A2X1MTJ5-F1
#
_entry.id   AF-A0A2X1MTJ5-F1
#
_cell.length_a   1.000
_cell.length_b   1.000
_cell.length_c   1.000
_cell.angle_alpha   90.00
_cell.angle_beta   90.00
_cell.angle_gamma   90.00
#
_symmetry.space_group_name_H-M   'P 1'
#
loop_
_entity.id
_entity.type
_entity.pdbx_description
1 polymer ?
#
loop_
_entity_poly.entity_id
_entity_poly.type
_entity_poly.pdbx_seq_one_letter_code
_entity_poly.pdbx_strand_id
1 'polypeptide(L)'
;MWNWKWNSENYPQLDSRIKQWNKEGVQFLAYINPYVASDKDLCEEAAKRGYLAKDVAGGDYLVEFGEFYGGVVDLTNPEAYAWFKEVIKKNMIELGCGGWMADFGEYLPTDTYLHNGISAEIMHNAWPALWAKCNYEALEETGKLGEILFFMRAGSTGSQKYSTMMWAGDQNVDWSLDDGLASVVPAALSLAMTGHGLHHSDIGGYTTLFEMKRSKELLLRWCDFSAFTPMMRTHEGNRPGDNWQFDGDAETIAHFARMTTVFTTLKPYLKEAVALNAKSGLPVMRPLFLHYEDDAQTYSLKYQYLLGRDILVAPVHEEGRSDWTLYLPEDNWVHAWTGETFHGGEITVEAPIGKPPVFYRADSEWAALFASLKNI
;
A
#
# COMPACT_ATOMS: atom_id res chain seq x y z
N MET A 1 -4.20 18.49 -7.23
CA MET A 1 -5.11 19.57 -6.79
C MET A 1 -6.04 19.02 -5.71
N TRP A 2 -6.03 19.56 -4.51
CA TRP A 2 -6.74 19.01 -3.35
C TRP A 2 -8.16 19.57 -3.20
N ASN A 3 -9.02 19.21 -4.14
CA ASN A 3 -10.45 19.50 -4.11
C ASN A 3 -11.19 18.30 -4.69
N TRP A 4 -11.68 17.42 -3.83
CA TRP A 4 -12.09 16.03 -4.08
C TRP A 4 -13.35 15.90 -4.94
N LYS A 5 -13.25 16.40 -6.17
CA LYS A 5 -14.25 16.40 -7.23
C LYS A 5 -13.53 16.05 -8.53
N TRP A 6 -14.17 15.25 -9.38
CA TRP A 6 -13.64 14.97 -10.71
C TRP A 6 -13.41 16.28 -11.48
N ASN A 7 -12.21 16.43 -12.03
CA ASN A 7 -11.87 17.50 -12.96
C ASN A 7 -12.02 17.01 -14.40
N SER A 8 -13.06 17.49 -15.08
CA SER A 8 -13.40 17.12 -16.47
C SER A 8 -12.50 17.77 -17.53
N GLU A 9 -11.76 18.83 -17.19
CA GLU A 9 -10.77 19.41 -18.11
C GLU A 9 -9.53 18.52 -18.21
N ASN A 10 -9.04 18.03 -17.06
CA ASN A 10 -7.91 17.10 -17.02
C ASN A 10 -8.31 15.68 -17.47
N TYR A 11 -9.49 15.21 -17.07
CA TYR A 11 -9.99 13.87 -17.38
C TYR A 11 -11.35 13.96 -18.10
N PRO A 12 -11.38 14.38 -19.37
CA PRO A 12 -12.64 14.48 -20.11
C PRO A 12 -13.31 13.10 -20.24
N GLN A 13 -14.64 13.07 -20.12
CA GLN A 13 -15.49 11.88 -20.27
C GLN A 13 -15.24 10.74 -19.26
N LEU A 14 -14.57 11.02 -18.13
CA LEU A 14 -14.19 10.01 -17.15
C LEU A 14 -15.38 9.18 -16.65
N ASP A 15 -16.51 9.81 -16.37
CA ASP A 15 -17.76 9.16 -15.94
C ASP A 15 -18.23 8.05 -16.90
N SER A 16 -18.16 8.29 -18.21
CA SER A 16 -18.50 7.31 -19.24
C SER A 16 -17.39 6.30 -19.48
N ARG A 17 -16.13 6.73 -19.34
CA ARG A 17 -14.94 5.89 -19.54
C ARG A 17 -14.77 4.86 -18.43
N ILE A 18 -15.04 5.22 -17.17
CA ILE A 18 -15.09 4.27 -16.03
C ILE A 18 -16.04 3.11 -16.35
N LYS A 19 -17.22 3.40 -16.88
CA LYS A 19 -18.19 2.35 -17.26
C LYS A 19 -17.69 1.46 -18.41
N GLN A 20 -16.89 1.99 -19.32
CA GLN A 20 -16.28 1.20 -20.41
C GLN A 20 -15.20 0.28 -19.83
N TRP A 21 -14.26 0.82 -19.05
CA TRP A 21 -13.21 0.04 -18.38
C TRP A 21 -13.77 -1.06 -17.48
N ASN A 22 -14.83 -0.78 -16.73
CA ASN A 22 -15.47 -1.78 -15.87
C ASN A 22 -16.02 -2.98 -16.67
N LYS A 23 -16.49 -2.78 -17.91
CA LYS A 23 -16.93 -3.89 -18.79
C LYS A 23 -15.77 -4.75 -19.29
N GLU A 24 -14.58 -4.19 -19.34
CA GLU A 24 -13.34 -4.85 -19.74
C GLU A 24 -12.58 -5.44 -18.53
N GLY A 25 -13.13 -5.33 -17.32
CA GLY A 25 -12.51 -5.83 -16.09
C GLY A 25 -11.43 -4.91 -15.51
N VAL A 26 -11.41 -3.63 -15.89
CA VAL A 26 -10.48 -2.61 -15.40
C VAL A 26 -11.20 -1.63 -14.48
N GLN A 27 -10.75 -1.55 -13.23
CA GLN A 27 -11.28 -0.58 -12.25
C GLN A 27 -10.55 0.76 -12.36
N PHE A 28 -11.24 1.85 -12.04
CA PHE A 28 -10.62 3.16 -11.85
C PHE A 28 -10.44 3.46 -10.37
N LEU A 29 -9.24 3.89 -9.98
CA LEU A 29 -8.93 4.30 -8.61
C LEU A 29 -8.53 5.78 -8.57
N ALA A 30 -8.96 6.49 -7.52
CA ALA A 30 -8.75 7.93 -7.35
C ALA A 30 -7.81 8.24 -6.16
N TYR A 31 -7.87 9.47 -5.65
CA TYR A 31 -7.08 9.95 -4.52
C TYR A 31 -7.90 10.94 -3.67
N ILE A 32 -7.76 10.88 -2.35
CA ILE A 32 -8.29 11.85 -1.38
C ILE A 32 -7.39 11.91 -0.14
N ASN A 33 -7.34 13.07 0.53
CA ASN A 33 -6.73 13.23 1.85
C ASN A 33 -7.63 14.14 2.75
N PRO A 34 -7.39 14.25 4.08
CA PRO A 34 -8.29 14.97 5.00
C PRO A 34 -8.09 16.49 5.02
N TYR A 35 -7.40 17.06 4.03
CA TYR A 35 -7.27 18.49 3.83
C TYR A 35 -8.08 18.95 2.62
N VAL A 36 -8.36 20.24 2.52
CA VAL A 36 -9.03 20.87 1.38
C VAL A 36 -8.31 22.15 0.97
N ALA A 37 -7.95 22.29 -0.30
CA ALA A 37 -7.19 23.45 -0.80
C ALA A 37 -7.97 24.75 -0.58
N SER A 38 -7.31 25.75 0.02
CA SER A 38 -7.95 26.98 0.49
C SER A 38 -8.59 27.82 -0.62
N ASP A 39 -8.14 27.65 -1.86
CA ASP A 39 -8.58 28.39 -3.04
C ASP A 39 -9.65 27.62 -3.87
N LYS A 40 -10.33 26.63 -3.27
CA LYS A 40 -11.30 25.75 -3.94
C LYS A 40 -12.62 25.56 -3.17
N ASP A 41 -13.62 25.08 -3.92
CA ASP A 41 -15.01 24.88 -3.49
C ASP A 41 -15.17 24.24 -2.10
N LEU A 42 -14.50 23.10 -1.86
CA LEU A 42 -14.73 22.33 -0.63
C LEU A 42 -14.19 23.05 0.62
N CYS A 43 -13.11 23.81 0.49
CA CYS A 43 -12.62 24.61 1.61
C CYS A 43 -13.52 25.82 1.87
N GLU A 44 -14.03 26.46 0.81
CA GLU A 44 -15.00 27.55 0.96
C GLU A 44 -16.30 27.08 1.63
N GLU A 45 -16.81 25.91 1.25
CA GLU A 45 -17.97 25.30 1.89
C GLU A 45 -17.69 24.97 3.36
N ALA A 46 -16.54 24.34 3.64
CA ALA A 46 -16.14 23.97 5.00
C ALA A 46 -16.01 25.20 5.92
N ALA A 47 -15.38 26.27 5.44
CA ALA A 47 -15.24 27.53 6.17
C ALA A 47 -16.61 28.14 6.53
N LYS A 48 -17.53 28.22 5.56
CA LYS A 48 -18.90 28.75 5.76
C LYS A 48 -19.70 27.98 6.80
N ARG A 49 -19.41 26.69 6.96
CA ARG A 49 -20.11 25.78 7.89
C ARG A 49 -19.37 25.55 9.20
N GLY A 50 -18.17 26.11 9.38
CA GLY A 50 -17.36 25.89 10.57
C GLY A 50 -16.83 24.46 10.69
N TYR A 51 -16.51 23.83 9.55
CA TYR A 51 -16.03 22.44 9.47
C TYR A 51 -14.51 22.30 9.52
N LEU A 52 -13.78 23.42 9.54
CA LEU A 52 -12.32 23.41 9.64
C LEU A 52 -11.89 23.54 11.12
N ALA A 53 -10.78 22.89 11.46
CA ALA A 53 -10.10 23.10 12.74
C ALA A 53 -9.69 24.57 12.86
N LYS A 54 -9.56 25.06 14.10
CA LYS A 54 -9.29 26.49 14.35
C LYS A 54 -7.86 26.75 14.79
N ASP A 55 -7.39 27.97 14.57
CA ASP A 55 -6.18 28.50 15.18
C ASP A 55 -6.47 29.13 16.56
N VAL A 56 -5.42 29.61 17.24
CA VAL A 56 -5.52 30.27 18.54
C VAL A 56 -6.33 31.58 18.53
N ALA A 57 -6.43 32.24 17.37
CA ALA A 57 -7.20 33.47 17.21
C ALA A 57 -8.68 33.20 16.90
N GLY A 58 -9.06 31.93 16.71
CA GLY A 58 -10.41 31.49 16.34
C GLY A 58 -10.67 31.49 14.83
N GLY A 59 -9.65 31.74 14.00
CA GLY A 59 -9.70 31.63 12.54
C GLY A 59 -9.65 30.17 12.07
N ASP A 60 -9.98 29.93 10.79
CA ASP A 60 -9.78 28.61 10.17
C ASP A 60 -8.29 28.31 10.04
N TYR A 61 -7.86 27.13 10.51
CA TYR A 61 -6.46 26.72 10.45
C TYR A 61 -6.09 26.29 9.02
N LEU A 62 -5.09 26.97 8.44
CA LEU A 62 -4.55 26.68 7.12
C LEU A 62 -3.10 26.19 7.23
N VAL A 63 -2.85 24.96 6.78
CA VAL A 63 -1.50 24.36 6.74
C VAL A 63 -0.83 24.70 5.42
N GLU A 64 0.43 25.13 5.47
CA GLU A 64 1.29 25.35 4.30
C GLU A 64 1.89 24.03 3.80
N PHE A 65 1.68 23.70 2.53
CA PHE A 65 2.23 22.51 1.87
C PHE A 65 3.31 22.83 0.82
N GLY A 66 3.91 24.02 0.93
CA GLY A 66 5.09 24.47 0.18
C GLY A 66 4.76 25.55 -0.85
N GLU A 67 3.68 25.36 -1.61
CA GLU A 67 3.22 26.31 -2.64
C GLU A 67 1.74 26.68 -2.52
N PHE A 68 1.01 26.07 -1.58
CA PHE A 68 -0.42 26.26 -1.38
C PHE A 68 -0.85 25.91 0.04
N TYR A 69 -2.00 26.45 0.45
CA TYR A 69 -2.59 26.20 1.75
C TYR A 69 -3.71 25.16 1.70
N GLY A 70 -3.78 24.31 2.72
CA GLY A 70 -4.88 23.37 2.94
C GLY A 70 -5.58 23.62 4.27
N GLY A 71 -6.91 23.77 4.25
CA GLY A 71 -7.74 23.75 5.45
C GLY A 71 -7.80 22.34 6.04
N VAL A 72 -7.67 22.22 7.36
CA VAL A 72 -7.78 20.95 8.08
C VAL A 72 -9.25 20.65 8.37
N VAL A 73 -9.83 19.64 7.73
CA VAL A 73 -11.22 19.23 8.03
C VAL A 73 -11.27 18.67 9.46
N ASP A 74 -12.08 19.26 10.33
CA ASP A 74 -12.17 18.82 11.73
C ASP A 74 -13.01 17.55 11.86
N LEU A 75 -12.34 16.39 11.78
CA LEU A 75 -13.00 15.08 11.92
C LEU A 75 -13.59 14.83 13.32
N THR A 76 -13.30 15.68 14.32
CA THR A 76 -13.91 15.60 15.66
C THR A 76 -15.26 16.31 15.72
N ASN A 77 -15.54 17.19 14.76
CA ASN A 77 -16.86 17.78 14.56
C ASN A 77 -17.75 16.75 13.83
N PRO A 78 -18.84 16.25 14.45
CA PRO A 78 -19.70 15.24 13.84
C PRO A 78 -20.32 15.67 12.50
N GLU A 79 -20.63 16.96 12.33
CA GLU A 79 -21.21 17.48 11.09
C GLU A 79 -20.17 17.58 9.97
N ALA A 80 -18.95 18.01 10.29
CA ALA A 80 -17.84 18.04 9.34
C ALA A 80 -17.43 16.61 8.92
N TYR A 81 -17.36 15.69 9.87
CA TYR A 81 -17.09 14.28 9.62
C TYR A 81 -18.15 13.68 8.67
N ALA A 82 -19.45 13.89 8.97
CA ALA A 82 -20.54 13.42 8.13
C ALA A 82 -20.50 14.05 6.73
N TRP A 83 -20.23 15.35 6.65
CA TRP A 83 -20.08 16.05 5.37
C TRP A 83 -18.93 15.49 4.52
N PHE A 84 -17.77 15.25 5.11
CA PHE A 84 -16.63 14.74 4.37
C PHE A 84 -16.83 13.29 3.93
N LYS A 85 -17.54 12.49 4.73
CA LYS A 85 -18.02 11.17 4.31
C LYS A 85 -18.99 11.26 3.11
N GLU A 86 -19.89 12.25 3.09
CA GLU A 86 -20.76 12.52 1.93
C GLU A 86 -19.97 12.95 0.68
N VAL A 87 -18.85 13.67 0.83
CA VAL A 87 -17.93 14.01 -0.27
C VAL A 87 -17.39 12.72 -0.90
N ILE A 88 -16.92 11.76 -0.11
CA ILE A 88 -16.44 10.46 -0.60
C ILE A 88 -17.57 9.71 -1.35
N LYS A 89 -18.75 9.62 -0.73
CA LYS A 89 -19.91 8.91 -1.31
C LYS A 89 -20.31 9.49 -2.66
N LYS A 90 -20.48 10.81 -2.75
CA LYS A 90 -20.99 11.47 -3.96
C LYS A 90 -19.92 11.65 -5.04
N ASN A 91 -18.72 12.03 -4.67
CA ASN A 91 -17.72 12.45 -5.67
C ASN A 91 -16.82 11.31 -6.12
N MET A 92 -16.78 10.19 -5.38
CA MET A 92 -15.92 9.04 -5.69
C MET A 92 -16.73 7.76 -5.89
N ILE A 93 -17.56 7.36 -4.92
CA ILE A 93 -18.34 6.12 -5.02
C ILE A 93 -19.40 6.22 -6.12
N GLU A 94 -20.22 7.27 -6.12
CA GLU A 94 -21.26 7.49 -7.14
C GLU A 94 -20.67 7.76 -8.54
N LEU A 95 -19.45 8.30 -8.63
CA LEU A 95 -18.70 8.43 -9.89
C LEU A 95 -18.34 7.05 -10.48
N GLY A 96 -18.24 6.02 -9.63
CA GLY A 96 -17.91 4.66 -10.03
C GLY A 96 -16.46 4.25 -9.76
N CYS A 97 -15.75 4.95 -8.87
CA CYS A 97 -14.40 4.56 -8.46
C CYS A 97 -14.43 3.20 -7.73
N GLY A 98 -13.57 2.28 -8.14
CA GLY A 98 -13.37 0.98 -7.48
C GLY A 98 -12.43 1.03 -6.27
N GLY A 99 -11.85 2.20 -5.99
CA GLY A 99 -10.90 2.40 -4.89
C GLY A 99 -10.21 3.76 -4.94
N TRP A 100 -9.36 4.03 -3.96
CA TRP A 100 -8.53 5.23 -3.94
C TRP A 100 -7.39 5.15 -2.92
N MET A 101 -6.37 5.98 -3.12
CA MET A 101 -5.45 6.32 -2.04
C MET A 101 -6.17 7.27 -1.07
N ALA A 102 -6.31 6.86 0.19
CA ALA A 102 -6.80 7.70 1.29
C ALA A 102 -5.57 8.16 2.09
N ASP A 103 -4.93 9.20 1.58
CA ASP A 103 -3.59 9.64 1.99
C ASP A 103 -3.62 10.52 3.25
N PHE A 104 -2.43 10.79 3.80
CA PHE A 104 -2.18 11.56 5.02
C PHE A 104 -2.85 10.97 6.27
N GLY A 105 -2.95 11.78 7.32
CA GLY A 105 -3.49 11.43 8.63
C GLY A 105 -2.48 11.70 9.75
N GLU A 106 -1.19 11.76 9.44
CA GLU A 106 -0.07 11.90 10.37
C GLU A 106 0.32 13.35 10.69
N TYR A 107 -0.33 14.34 10.09
CA TYR A 107 0.09 15.74 10.17
C TYR A 107 -1.04 16.68 10.63
N LEU A 108 -1.74 16.30 11.70
CA LEU A 108 -2.60 17.24 12.43
C LEU A 108 -1.69 18.21 13.23
N PRO A 109 -1.66 19.52 12.95
CA PRO A 109 -0.81 20.45 13.70
C PRO A 109 -1.19 20.51 15.16
N THR A 110 -0.20 20.51 16.05
CA THR A 110 -0.40 20.42 17.52
C THR A 110 -0.94 21.71 18.15
N ASP A 111 -1.03 22.78 17.38
CA ASP A 111 -1.61 24.08 17.74
C ASP A 111 -2.99 24.32 17.10
N THR A 112 -3.62 23.27 16.54
CA THR A 112 -5.03 23.30 16.17
C THR A 112 -5.95 23.23 17.39
N TYR A 113 -7.11 23.87 17.28
CA TYR A 113 -8.19 23.82 18.25
C TYR A 113 -9.37 23.08 17.62
N LEU A 114 -9.73 21.96 18.24
CA LEU A 114 -10.70 20.99 17.71
C LEU A 114 -12.06 21.12 18.39
N HIS A 115 -13.11 20.79 17.66
CA HIS A 115 -14.51 20.89 18.10
C HIS A 115 -14.79 20.09 19.38
N ASN A 116 -14.17 18.92 19.55
CA ASN A 116 -14.33 18.12 20.76
C ASN A 116 -13.62 18.67 22.02
N GLY A 117 -12.85 19.76 21.89
CA GLY A 117 -12.14 20.40 22.99
C GLY A 117 -10.92 19.62 23.52
N ILE A 118 -10.55 18.50 22.89
CA ILE A 118 -9.35 17.75 23.26
C ILE A 118 -8.13 18.41 22.61
N SER A 119 -7.03 18.52 23.36
CA SER A 119 -5.76 19.05 22.85
C SER A 119 -5.32 18.32 21.57
N ALA A 120 -4.87 19.09 20.58
CA ALA A 120 -4.31 18.54 19.35
C ALA A 120 -3.07 17.68 19.60
N GLU A 121 -2.31 17.91 20.69
CA GLU A 121 -1.20 17.02 21.09
C GLU A 121 -1.67 15.58 21.38
N ILE A 122 -2.90 15.40 21.85
CA ILE A 122 -3.51 14.09 22.07
C ILE A 122 -4.17 13.59 20.79
N MET A 123 -4.91 14.46 20.09
CA MET A 123 -5.65 14.08 18.88
C MET A 123 -4.74 13.79 17.68
N HIS A 124 -3.50 14.30 17.66
CA HIS A 124 -2.52 14.06 16.60
C HIS A 124 -2.35 12.58 16.30
N ASN A 125 -2.08 11.77 17.31
CA ASN A 125 -1.92 10.31 17.15
C ASN A 125 -3.25 9.58 16.86
N ALA A 126 -4.39 10.15 17.24
CA ALA A 126 -5.71 9.54 17.00
C ALA A 126 -6.23 9.81 15.57
N TRP A 127 -5.68 10.82 14.89
CA TRP A 127 -6.16 11.31 13.61
C TRP A 127 -6.17 10.27 12.48
N PRO A 128 -5.12 9.43 12.29
CA PRO A 128 -5.10 8.45 11.20
C PRO A 128 -6.28 7.46 11.24
N ALA A 129 -6.59 6.88 12.40
CA ALA A 129 -7.71 5.93 12.52
C ALA A 129 -9.08 6.61 12.43
N LEU A 130 -9.20 7.88 12.83
CA LEU A 130 -10.43 8.66 12.64
C LEU A 130 -10.67 8.94 11.15
N TRP A 131 -9.61 9.25 10.40
CA TRP A 131 -9.66 9.39 8.95
C TRP A 131 -9.97 8.05 8.25
N ALA A 132 -9.35 6.95 8.68
CA ALA A 132 -9.65 5.61 8.20
C ALA A 132 -11.13 5.26 8.40
N LYS A 133 -11.69 5.59 9.57
CA LYS A 133 -13.09 5.34 9.91
C LYS A 133 -14.06 6.11 8.98
N CYS A 134 -13.73 7.35 8.61
CA CYS A 134 -14.52 8.14 7.66
C CYS A 134 -14.65 7.43 6.30
N ASN A 135 -13.53 6.92 5.77
CA ASN A 135 -13.51 6.13 4.52
C ASN A 135 -14.26 4.80 4.68
N TYR A 136 -14.03 4.09 5.79
CA TYR A 136 -14.70 2.83 6.09
C TYR A 136 -16.22 2.97 6.11
N GLU A 137 -16.74 3.97 6.84
CA GLU A 137 -18.17 4.19 6.96
C GLU A 137 -18.79 4.66 5.64
N ALA A 138 -18.04 5.35 4.77
CA ALA A 138 -18.50 5.66 3.42
C ALA A 138 -18.80 4.38 2.61
N LEU A 139 -17.92 3.38 2.71
CA LEU A 139 -18.14 2.05 2.11
C LEU A 139 -19.26 1.29 2.80
N GLU A 140 -19.31 1.30 4.14
CA GLU A 140 -20.33 0.59 4.92
C GLU A 140 -21.74 1.10 4.58
N GLU A 141 -21.95 2.41 4.59
CA GLU A 141 -23.24 3.05 4.30
C GLU A 141 -23.70 2.88 2.85
N THR A 142 -22.77 2.61 1.93
CA THR A 142 -23.08 2.35 0.52
C THR A 142 -23.09 0.86 0.17
N GLY A 143 -22.88 -0.03 1.16
CA GLY A 143 -22.82 -1.47 0.95
C GLY A 143 -21.65 -1.93 0.09
N LYS A 144 -20.53 -1.19 0.09
CA LYS A 144 -19.35 -1.40 -0.77
C LYS A 144 -18.16 -2.05 -0.09
N LEU A 145 -18.27 -2.45 1.18
CA LEU A 145 -17.26 -3.27 1.84
C LEU A 145 -17.08 -4.59 1.08
N GLY A 146 -15.83 -4.90 0.71
CA GLY A 146 -15.48 -6.08 -0.09
C GLY A 146 -15.56 -5.89 -1.60
N GLU A 147 -16.04 -4.74 -2.09
CA GLU A 147 -16.07 -4.36 -3.51
C GLU A 147 -15.11 -3.22 -3.82
N ILE A 148 -15.11 -2.18 -3.00
CA ILE A 148 -14.21 -1.02 -3.12
C ILE A 148 -13.03 -1.21 -2.16
N LEU A 149 -11.82 -0.85 -2.63
CA LEU A 149 -10.60 -0.92 -1.82
C LEU A 149 -9.94 0.45 -1.74
N PHE A 150 -9.86 1.03 -0.54
CA PHE A 150 -8.97 2.16 -0.28
C PHE A 150 -7.71 1.72 0.43
N PHE A 151 -6.65 2.50 0.32
CA PHE A 151 -5.37 2.20 0.96
C PHE A 151 -4.76 3.44 1.61
N MET A 152 -4.09 3.25 2.74
CA MET A 152 -3.54 4.32 3.58
C MET A 152 -2.07 4.06 3.93
N ARG A 153 -1.28 5.12 4.12
CA ARG A 153 0.04 5.02 4.80
C ARG A 153 -0.06 5.25 6.30
N ALA A 154 -0.75 6.31 6.72
CA ALA A 154 -0.86 6.66 8.13
C ALA A 154 -1.77 5.66 8.85
N GLY A 155 -1.45 5.36 10.10
CA GLY A 155 -2.24 4.45 10.93
C GLY A 155 -2.10 4.75 12.41
N SER A 156 -3.13 4.38 13.17
CA SER A 156 -3.11 4.40 14.63
C SER A 156 -4.06 3.34 15.18
N THR A 157 -4.22 3.25 16.50
CA THR A 157 -5.10 2.26 17.14
C THR A 157 -6.52 2.33 16.55
N GLY A 158 -6.96 1.24 15.93
CA GLY A 158 -8.25 1.13 15.25
C GLY A 158 -8.15 1.01 13.73
N SER A 159 -7.01 1.39 13.12
CA SER A 159 -6.76 1.19 11.70
C SER A 159 -6.85 -0.29 11.28
N GLN A 160 -6.59 -1.22 12.20
CA GLN A 160 -6.76 -2.68 12.01
C GLN A 160 -8.20 -3.06 11.61
N LYS A 161 -9.19 -2.29 12.06
CA LYS A 161 -10.60 -2.47 11.66
C LYS A 161 -10.96 -1.63 10.45
N TYR A 162 -10.52 -0.38 10.44
CA TYR A 162 -11.07 0.63 9.54
C TYR A 162 -10.32 0.73 8.21
N SER A 163 -8.99 0.57 8.17
CA SER A 163 -8.23 0.64 6.92
C SER A 163 -8.29 -0.68 6.16
N THR A 164 -8.80 -0.66 4.92
CA THR A 164 -8.91 -1.87 4.09
C THR A 164 -7.58 -2.41 3.56
N MET A 165 -6.55 -1.56 3.49
CA MET A 165 -5.20 -1.91 2.99
C MET A 165 -4.19 -0.89 3.48
N MET A 166 -3.02 -1.34 3.92
CA MET A 166 -1.87 -0.45 4.17
C MET A 166 -0.95 -0.41 2.95
N TRP A 167 -0.34 0.75 2.76
CA TRP A 167 0.77 0.98 1.84
C TRP A 167 1.96 1.55 2.62
N ALA A 168 3.17 1.17 2.22
CA ALA A 168 4.41 1.45 2.94
C ALA A 168 4.83 2.94 2.98
N GLY A 169 4.12 3.84 2.30
CA GLY A 169 4.51 5.24 2.25
C GLY A 169 5.62 5.51 1.23
N ASP A 170 6.35 6.60 1.47
CA ASP A 170 7.15 7.28 0.46
C ASP A 170 8.62 6.81 0.45
N GLN A 171 8.87 5.55 0.06
CA GLN A 171 10.25 5.09 -0.11
C GLN A 171 11.01 5.90 -1.17
N ASN A 172 12.32 6.06 -0.98
CA ASN A 172 13.23 6.58 -1.99
C ASN A 172 13.29 5.66 -3.21
N VAL A 173 13.57 6.27 -4.37
CA VAL A 173 13.86 5.53 -5.61
C VAL A 173 15.31 5.02 -5.61
N ASP A 174 15.71 4.33 -4.54
CA ASP A 174 17.06 3.79 -4.31
C ASP A 174 17.07 2.39 -3.65
N TRP A 175 18.28 1.93 -3.29
CA TRP A 175 18.57 0.63 -2.67
C TRP A 175 18.94 0.73 -1.19
N SER A 176 18.65 1.85 -0.53
CA SER A 176 19.00 2.06 0.86
C SER A 176 18.24 1.10 1.78
N LEU A 177 18.87 0.70 2.89
CA LEU A 177 18.24 -0.21 3.86
C LEU A 177 17.08 0.47 4.61
N ASP A 178 17.27 1.75 4.96
CA ASP A 178 16.38 2.47 5.84
C ASP A 178 15.15 3.06 5.11
N ASP A 179 15.26 3.32 3.80
CA ASP A 179 14.22 4.06 3.05
C ASP A 179 14.04 3.59 1.60
N GLY A 180 14.80 2.59 1.13
CA GLY A 180 14.67 1.98 -0.19
C GLY A 180 13.79 0.73 -0.17
N LEU A 181 13.92 -0.13 -1.18
CA LEU A 181 13.15 -1.38 -1.31
C LEU A 181 13.17 -2.23 -0.03
N ALA A 182 14.32 -2.35 0.63
CA ALA A 182 14.51 -3.20 1.81
C ALA A 182 13.59 -2.82 2.97
N SER A 183 13.34 -1.52 3.16
CA SER A 183 12.55 -0.96 4.28
C SER A 183 11.10 -1.44 4.30
N VAL A 184 10.56 -1.87 3.15
CA VAL A 184 9.17 -2.32 3.02
C VAL A 184 8.93 -3.63 3.79
N VAL A 185 9.92 -4.51 3.88
CA VAL A 185 9.75 -5.80 4.58
C VAL A 185 9.57 -5.61 6.10
N PRO A 186 10.46 -4.90 6.84
CA PRO A 186 10.22 -4.63 8.24
C PRO A 186 8.95 -3.79 8.47
N ALA A 187 8.55 -2.91 7.55
CA ALA A 187 7.25 -2.22 7.62
C ALA A 187 6.07 -3.21 7.59
N ALA A 188 6.06 -4.15 6.64
CA ALA A 188 5.04 -5.19 6.54
C ALA A 188 4.99 -6.08 7.79
N LEU A 189 6.16 -6.53 8.26
CA LEU A 189 6.27 -7.45 9.41
C LEU A 189 5.90 -6.79 10.74
N SER A 190 6.24 -5.52 10.93
CA SER A 190 5.84 -4.78 12.13
C SER A 190 4.34 -4.51 12.17
N LEU A 191 3.71 -4.16 11.05
CA LEU A 191 2.25 -4.04 10.94
C LEU A 191 1.55 -5.38 11.18
N ALA A 192 2.08 -6.47 10.63
CA ALA A 192 1.61 -7.82 10.86
C ALA A 192 1.56 -8.17 12.36
N MET A 193 2.62 -7.83 13.10
CA MET A 193 2.68 -8.03 14.56
C MET A 193 1.83 -7.04 15.36
N THR A 194 1.34 -5.97 14.72
CA THR A 194 0.39 -4.99 15.28
C THR A 194 -1.05 -5.24 14.78
N GLY A 195 -1.32 -6.41 14.20
CA GLY A 195 -2.66 -6.85 13.83
C GLY A 195 -3.21 -6.26 12.52
N HIS A 196 -2.36 -5.69 11.65
CA HIS A 196 -2.74 -5.31 10.28
C HIS A 196 -1.98 -6.17 9.27
N GLY A 197 -2.68 -7.10 8.63
CA GLY A 197 -2.06 -8.12 7.79
C GLY A 197 -2.17 -7.93 6.28
N LEU A 198 -2.64 -6.77 5.81
CA LEU A 198 -2.74 -6.42 4.38
C LEU A 198 -1.84 -5.22 4.07
N HIS A 199 -0.78 -5.46 3.30
CA HIS A 199 0.27 -4.47 3.04
C HIS A 199 0.81 -4.58 1.61
N HIS A 200 1.17 -3.44 1.01
CA HIS A 200 1.90 -3.35 -0.26
C HIS A 200 2.81 -2.11 -0.29
N SER A 201 3.57 -1.92 -1.37
CA SER A 201 4.41 -0.74 -1.63
C SER A 201 4.23 -0.23 -3.06
N ASP A 202 4.69 0.99 -3.34
CA ASP A 202 4.82 1.46 -4.72
C ASP A 202 5.86 0.64 -5.47
N ILE A 203 5.47 -0.01 -6.57
CA ILE A 203 6.44 -0.70 -7.44
C ILE A 203 7.41 0.35 -8.00
N GLY A 204 8.65 0.34 -7.49
CA GLY A 204 9.73 1.25 -7.84
C GLY A 204 9.98 2.40 -6.86
N GLY A 205 9.25 2.49 -5.75
CA GLY A 205 9.37 3.59 -4.80
C GLY A 205 8.74 4.90 -5.30
N TYR A 206 8.90 5.99 -4.55
CA TYR A 206 8.20 7.26 -4.78
C TYR A 206 9.15 8.47 -4.80
N THR A 207 9.89 8.68 -3.71
CA THR A 207 10.61 9.93 -3.44
C THR A 207 11.78 10.09 -4.40
N THR A 208 11.68 11.13 -5.23
CA THR A 208 12.58 11.49 -6.33
C THR A 208 13.09 12.90 -6.11
N LEU A 209 14.19 13.01 -5.38
CA LEU A 209 14.81 14.26 -4.95
C LEU A 209 16.34 14.11 -4.96
N PHE A 210 17.06 15.22 -4.89
CA PHE A 210 18.53 15.23 -4.68
C PHE A 210 19.31 14.26 -5.60
N GLU A 211 19.02 14.32 -6.90
CA GLU A 211 19.59 13.45 -7.95
C GLU A 211 19.18 11.97 -7.93
N MET A 212 18.39 11.51 -6.96
CA MET A 212 17.79 10.17 -6.99
C MET A 212 16.85 10.03 -8.19
N LYS A 213 17.04 8.94 -8.94
CA LYS A 213 16.25 8.59 -10.12
C LYS A 213 16.05 7.09 -10.16
N ARG A 214 14.80 6.66 -10.31
CA ARG A 214 14.45 5.25 -10.40
C ARG A 214 15.08 4.63 -11.64
N SER A 215 15.97 3.66 -11.44
CA SER A 215 16.53 2.87 -12.53
C SER A 215 15.53 1.80 -13.01
N LYS A 216 15.74 1.30 -14.24
CA LYS A 216 15.03 0.11 -14.73
C LYS A 216 15.21 -1.07 -13.78
N GLU A 217 16.45 -1.33 -13.35
CA GLU A 217 16.77 -2.43 -12.43
C GLU A 217 15.94 -2.36 -11.15
N LEU A 218 15.87 -1.18 -10.52
CA LEU A 218 15.10 -0.98 -9.29
C LEU A 218 13.61 -1.24 -9.54
N LEU A 219 13.05 -0.73 -10.64
CA LEU A 219 11.65 -0.99 -10.99
C LEU A 219 11.36 -2.48 -11.17
N LEU A 220 12.23 -3.21 -11.87
CA LEU A 220 12.02 -4.65 -12.14
C LEU A 220 12.20 -5.49 -10.86
N ARG A 221 13.17 -5.17 -10.00
CA ARG A 221 13.33 -5.83 -8.68
C ARG A 221 12.14 -5.58 -7.76
N TRP A 222 11.58 -4.36 -7.78
CA TRP A 222 10.39 -4.06 -7.01
C TRP A 222 9.13 -4.73 -7.56
N CYS A 223 9.06 -4.91 -8.89
CA CYS A 223 8.01 -5.69 -9.54
C CYS A 223 8.09 -7.17 -9.12
N ASP A 224 9.31 -7.73 -9.09
CA ASP A 224 9.57 -9.09 -8.61
C ASP A 224 9.10 -9.27 -7.18
N PHE A 225 9.45 -8.33 -6.29
CA PHE A 225 9.00 -8.34 -4.89
C PHE A 225 7.47 -8.25 -4.79
N SER A 226 6.85 -7.28 -5.45
CA SER A 226 5.42 -6.97 -5.27
C SER A 226 4.51 -8.08 -5.81
N ALA A 227 4.98 -8.89 -6.77
CA ALA A 227 4.25 -10.07 -7.24
C ALA A 227 4.00 -11.13 -6.14
N PHE A 228 4.74 -11.05 -5.04
CA PHE A 228 4.59 -11.90 -3.85
C PHE A 228 4.03 -11.13 -2.63
N THR A 229 3.20 -10.12 -2.88
CA THR A 229 2.44 -9.37 -1.88
C THR A 229 0.93 -9.43 -2.23
N PRO A 230 -0.01 -9.05 -1.34
CA PRO A 230 -1.44 -9.13 -1.65
C PRO A 230 -1.94 -8.14 -2.72
N MET A 231 -1.12 -7.16 -3.15
CA MET A 231 -1.51 -6.15 -4.14
C MET A 231 -0.31 -5.61 -4.93
N MET A 232 -0.44 -5.57 -6.25
CA MET A 232 0.52 -4.89 -7.14
C MET A 232 -0.02 -3.52 -7.55
N ARG A 233 0.75 -2.45 -7.33
CA ARG A 233 0.43 -1.09 -7.76
C ARG A 233 1.70 -0.29 -8.05
N THR A 234 1.74 0.40 -9.19
CA THR A 234 2.85 1.30 -9.55
C THR A 234 2.61 2.71 -9.01
N HIS A 235 3.65 3.55 -9.08
CA HIS A 235 3.54 5.00 -8.92
C HIS A 235 4.56 5.69 -9.82
N GLU A 236 4.22 6.81 -10.44
CA GLU A 236 5.16 7.56 -11.27
C GLU A 236 6.31 8.23 -10.46
N GLY A 237 6.15 8.36 -9.14
CA GLY A 237 6.96 9.22 -8.26
C GLY A 237 6.53 10.70 -8.30
N ASN A 238 7.10 11.53 -7.43
CA ASN A 238 6.83 12.97 -7.38
C ASN A 238 7.44 13.75 -8.57
N ARG A 239 8.35 13.13 -9.34
CA ARG A 239 8.91 13.67 -10.59
C ARG A 239 8.86 12.61 -11.71
N PRO A 240 7.71 12.42 -12.37
CA PRO A 240 7.50 11.32 -13.32
C PRO A 240 8.56 11.20 -14.43
N GLY A 241 8.99 12.33 -15.00
CA GLY A 241 9.92 12.37 -16.12
C GLY A 241 11.38 12.04 -15.78
N ASP A 242 11.74 12.00 -14.50
CA ASP A 242 13.09 11.66 -14.04
C ASP A 242 13.27 10.15 -13.80
N ASN A 243 12.18 9.40 -13.77
CA ASN A 243 12.14 8.00 -13.35
C ASN A 243 11.84 7.05 -14.51
N TRP A 244 12.42 5.85 -14.47
CA TRP A 244 11.98 4.76 -15.33
C TRP A 244 10.56 4.32 -14.96
N GLN A 245 9.71 4.11 -15.96
CA GLN A 245 8.29 3.76 -15.80
C GLN A 245 7.98 2.37 -16.37
N PHE A 246 6.82 1.82 -16.01
CA PHE A 246 6.40 0.47 -16.36
C PHE A 246 6.27 0.21 -17.87
N ASP A 247 6.19 1.28 -18.67
CA ASP A 247 6.09 1.30 -20.12
C ASP A 247 7.36 1.85 -20.81
N GLY A 248 8.47 1.98 -20.07
CA GLY A 248 9.70 2.61 -20.58
C GLY A 248 10.36 1.88 -21.76
N ASP A 249 10.25 0.55 -21.83
CA ASP A 249 10.64 -0.24 -23.00
C ASP A 249 9.92 -1.61 -23.07
N ALA A 250 10.13 -2.34 -24.17
CA ALA A 250 9.50 -3.63 -24.40
C ALA A 250 9.91 -4.71 -23.38
N GLU A 251 11.15 -4.67 -22.88
CA GLU A 251 11.62 -5.61 -21.86
C GLU A 251 10.91 -5.35 -20.53
N THR A 252 10.74 -4.08 -20.15
CA THR A 252 9.99 -3.68 -18.94
C THR A 252 8.55 -4.14 -19.04
N ILE A 253 7.88 -3.89 -20.17
CA ILE A 253 6.50 -4.35 -20.40
C ILE A 253 6.41 -5.88 -20.30
N ALA A 254 7.33 -6.61 -20.93
CA ALA A 254 7.39 -8.07 -20.85
C ALA A 254 7.64 -8.58 -19.43
N HIS A 255 8.48 -7.88 -18.66
CA HIS A 255 8.74 -8.19 -17.26
C HIS A 255 7.49 -8.02 -16.40
N PHE A 256 6.77 -6.90 -16.55
CA PHE A 256 5.49 -6.70 -15.87
C PHE A 256 4.46 -7.75 -16.30
N ALA A 257 4.39 -8.13 -17.59
CA ALA A 257 3.51 -9.20 -18.05
C ALA A 257 3.84 -10.54 -17.38
N ARG A 258 5.13 -10.90 -17.27
CA ARG A 258 5.59 -12.10 -16.55
C ARG A 258 5.16 -12.06 -15.09
N MET A 259 5.50 -11.00 -14.36
CA MET A 259 5.30 -10.94 -12.91
C MET A 259 3.82 -10.76 -12.52
N THR A 260 3.02 -10.09 -13.34
CA THR A 260 1.55 -10.06 -13.16
C THR A 260 0.90 -11.41 -13.47
N THR A 261 1.46 -12.20 -14.40
CA THR A 261 1.01 -13.58 -14.63
C THR A 261 1.32 -14.47 -13.41
N VAL A 262 2.52 -14.33 -12.83
CA VAL A 262 2.89 -14.98 -11.55
C VAL A 262 1.91 -14.61 -10.44
N PHE A 263 1.69 -13.30 -10.21
CA PHE A 263 0.77 -12.80 -9.19
C PHE A 263 -0.66 -13.31 -9.37
N THR A 264 -1.19 -13.26 -10.60
CA THR A 264 -2.55 -13.73 -10.89
C THR A 264 -2.69 -15.24 -10.79
N THR A 265 -1.63 -16.00 -11.04
CA THR A 265 -1.59 -17.46 -10.82
C THR A 265 -1.72 -17.77 -9.33
N LEU A 266 -1.11 -16.96 -8.45
CA LEU A 266 -1.20 -17.10 -6.99
C LEU A 266 -2.53 -16.63 -6.38
N LYS A 267 -3.45 -16.08 -7.18
CA LYS A 267 -4.75 -15.55 -6.71
C LYS A 267 -5.52 -16.46 -5.75
N PRO A 268 -5.74 -17.77 -6.00
CA PRO A 268 -6.51 -18.61 -5.07
C PRO A 268 -5.80 -18.78 -3.72
N TYR A 269 -4.47 -18.94 -3.71
CA TYR A 269 -3.66 -19.02 -2.50
C TYR A 269 -3.70 -17.71 -1.70
N LEU A 270 -3.49 -16.57 -2.38
CA LEU A 270 -3.60 -15.25 -1.76
C LEU A 270 -5.00 -15.00 -1.18
N LYS A 271 -6.05 -15.43 -1.89
CA LYS A 271 -7.43 -15.27 -1.43
C LYS A 271 -7.71 -16.06 -0.14
N GLU A 272 -7.14 -17.25 0.00
CA GLU A 272 -7.21 -18.02 1.25
C GLU A 272 -6.47 -17.30 2.39
N ALA A 273 -5.23 -16.83 2.15
CA ALA A 273 -4.47 -16.09 3.15
C ALA A 273 -5.20 -14.81 3.61
N VAL A 274 -5.80 -14.05 2.67
CA VAL A 274 -6.62 -12.86 2.97
C VAL A 274 -7.87 -13.24 3.77
N ALA A 275 -8.50 -14.37 3.49
CA ALA A 275 -9.64 -14.85 4.27
C ALA A 275 -9.25 -15.24 5.70
N LEU A 276 -8.08 -15.87 5.90
CA LEU A 276 -7.54 -16.16 7.23
C LEU A 276 -7.22 -14.88 8.02
N ASN A 277 -6.65 -13.88 7.34
CA ASN A 277 -6.43 -12.55 7.93
C ASN A 277 -7.75 -11.94 8.42
N ALA A 278 -8.79 -11.90 7.58
CA ALA A 278 -10.09 -11.36 7.96
C ALA A 278 -10.76 -12.16 9.09
N LYS A 279 -10.59 -13.48 9.11
CA LYS A 279 -11.23 -14.37 10.09
C LYS A 279 -10.57 -14.37 11.47
N SER A 280 -9.23 -14.28 11.51
CA SER A 280 -8.46 -14.59 12.73
C SER A 280 -7.28 -13.65 12.98
N GLY A 281 -7.05 -12.66 12.12
CA GLY A 281 -5.92 -11.74 12.24
C GLY A 281 -4.58 -12.33 11.82
N LEU A 282 -4.54 -13.55 11.24
CA LEU A 282 -3.31 -14.15 10.74
C LEU A 282 -2.83 -13.42 9.47
N PRO A 283 -1.73 -12.64 9.50
CA PRO A 283 -1.36 -11.73 8.42
C PRO A 283 -0.97 -12.46 7.13
N VAL A 284 -1.05 -11.77 5.98
CA VAL A 284 -0.70 -12.38 4.68
C VAL A 284 0.81 -12.49 4.51
N MET A 285 1.56 -11.44 4.83
CA MET A 285 3.03 -11.46 4.94
C MET A 285 3.40 -11.69 6.40
N ARG A 286 4.18 -12.73 6.68
CA ARG A 286 4.35 -13.27 8.03
C ARG A 286 5.83 -13.32 8.43
N PRO A 287 6.18 -12.93 9.67
CA PRO A 287 7.47 -13.27 10.22
C PRO A 287 7.63 -14.80 10.26
N LEU A 288 8.83 -15.29 9.99
CA LEU A 288 9.09 -16.73 9.93
C LEU A 288 8.79 -17.43 11.26
N PHE A 289 9.09 -16.78 12.39
CA PHE A 289 8.88 -17.34 13.72
C PHE A 289 7.41 -17.71 14.01
N LEU A 290 6.42 -17.18 13.27
CA LEU A 290 5.01 -17.59 13.44
C LEU A 290 4.75 -19.07 13.11
N HIS A 291 5.64 -19.69 12.33
CA HIS A 291 5.51 -21.09 11.89
C HIS A 291 6.73 -21.94 12.23
N TYR A 292 7.78 -21.32 12.76
CA TYR A 292 9.06 -21.92 13.10
C TYR A 292 9.51 -21.39 14.48
N GLU A 293 8.64 -21.52 15.49
CA GLU A 293 8.81 -20.89 16.81
C GLU A 293 10.06 -21.35 17.56
N ASP A 294 10.50 -22.59 17.34
CA ASP A 294 11.66 -23.20 17.99
C ASP A 294 13.01 -22.79 17.34
N ASP A 295 12.95 -22.06 16.23
CA ASP A 295 14.12 -21.62 15.48
C ASP A 295 14.53 -20.20 15.89
N ALA A 296 15.57 -20.10 16.71
CA ALA A 296 16.07 -18.84 17.25
C ALA A 296 16.52 -17.85 16.16
N GLN A 297 17.00 -18.33 15.00
CA GLN A 297 17.48 -17.44 13.94
C GLN A 297 16.33 -16.61 13.35
N THR A 298 15.14 -17.18 13.26
CA THR A 298 13.96 -16.55 12.65
C THR A 298 13.48 -15.29 13.35
N TYR A 299 13.79 -15.10 14.64
CA TYR A 299 13.41 -13.92 15.42
C TYR A 299 14.22 -12.67 15.08
N SER A 300 15.37 -12.83 14.41
CA SER A 300 16.28 -11.74 14.07
C SER A 300 16.17 -11.26 12.62
N LEU A 301 15.43 -12.00 11.79
CA LEU A 301 15.30 -11.74 10.36
C LEU A 301 14.42 -10.50 10.11
N LYS A 302 14.89 -9.64 9.19
CA LYS A 302 14.21 -8.38 8.83
C LYS A 302 13.73 -8.33 7.38
N TYR A 303 14.46 -8.96 6.47
CA TYR A 303 14.31 -8.75 5.03
C TYR A 303 13.83 -9.99 4.28
N GLN A 304 13.23 -10.93 4.98
CA GLN A 304 12.55 -12.09 4.40
C GLN A 304 11.28 -12.40 5.19
N TYR A 305 10.30 -12.99 4.52
CA TYR A 305 8.99 -13.26 5.08
C TYR A 305 8.38 -14.53 4.50
N LEU A 306 7.37 -15.07 5.16
CA LEU A 306 6.49 -16.06 4.57
C LEU A 306 5.29 -15.34 3.95
N LEU A 307 5.00 -15.61 2.68
CA LEU A 307 3.74 -15.25 2.04
C LEU A 307 2.75 -16.38 2.29
N GLY A 308 1.75 -16.15 3.16
CA GLY A 308 0.91 -17.20 3.69
C GLY A 308 1.72 -18.21 4.52
N ARG A 309 1.37 -19.51 4.46
CA ARG A 309 2.11 -20.55 5.20
C ARG A 309 3.28 -21.14 4.40
N ASP A 310 3.10 -21.22 3.08
CA ASP A 310 3.83 -22.20 2.27
C ASP A 310 4.83 -21.59 1.29
N ILE A 311 4.94 -20.26 1.21
CA ILE A 311 5.94 -19.59 0.37
C ILE A 311 6.85 -18.75 1.26
N LEU A 312 8.16 -18.90 1.10
CA LEU A 312 9.20 -18.03 1.67
C LEU A 312 9.75 -17.12 0.58
N VAL A 313 9.88 -15.84 0.89
CA VAL A 313 10.38 -14.80 -0.02
C VAL A 313 11.50 -14.01 0.65
N ALA A 314 12.64 -13.88 -0.04
CA ALA A 314 13.74 -13.00 0.35
C ALA A 314 14.07 -12.04 -0.81
N PRO A 315 13.43 -10.86 -0.89
CA PRO A 315 13.61 -9.94 -2.00
C PRO A 315 15.05 -9.48 -2.15
N VAL A 316 15.58 -9.46 -3.38
CA VAL A 316 16.86 -8.82 -3.68
C VAL A 316 16.69 -7.32 -3.51
N HIS A 317 17.39 -6.76 -2.54
CA HIS A 317 17.28 -5.35 -2.17
C HIS A 317 18.59 -4.57 -2.32
N GLU A 318 19.53 -5.10 -3.11
CA GLU A 318 20.80 -4.46 -3.45
C GLU A 318 20.96 -4.40 -4.98
N GLU A 319 21.63 -3.34 -5.45
CA GLU A 319 21.92 -3.12 -6.86
C GLU A 319 22.97 -4.10 -7.41
N GLY A 320 22.85 -4.46 -8.69
CA GLY A 320 23.86 -5.21 -9.44
C GLY A 320 24.00 -6.68 -9.06
N ARG A 321 23.05 -7.23 -8.29
CA ARG A 321 23.13 -8.62 -7.80
C ARG A 321 22.70 -9.63 -8.85
N SER A 322 23.49 -10.70 -9.00
CA SER A 322 23.17 -11.90 -9.79
C SER A 322 22.74 -13.09 -8.95
N ASP A 323 23.02 -13.07 -7.65
CA ASP A 323 22.70 -14.09 -6.65
C ASP A 323 22.17 -13.43 -5.37
N TRP A 324 21.65 -14.25 -4.46
CA TRP A 324 21.17 -13.79 -3.17
C TRP A 324 21.36 -14.83 -2.08
N THR A 325 21.78 -14.37 -0.90
CA THR A 325 21.93 -15.19 0.31
C THR A 325 20.73 -14.97 1.22
N LEU A 326 20.16 -16.06 1.75
CA LEU A 326 19.03 -16.03 2.66
C LEU A 326 19.07 -17.22 3.63
N TYR A 327 18.17 -17.19 4.62
CA TYR A 327 17.98 -18.29 5.55
C TYR A 327 16.71 -19.10 5.22
N LEU A 328 16.81 -20.42 5.22
CA LEU A 328 15.66 -21.33 5.24
C LEU A 328 15.56 -21.99 6.62
N PRO A 329 14.41 -21.93 7.31
CA PRO A 329 14.19 -22.75 8.48
C PRO A 329 14.06 -24.22 8.07
N GLU A 330 14.23 -25.16 9.02
CA GLU A 330 14.13 -26.59 8.74
C GLU A 330 12.74 -26.98 8.19
N ASP A 331 12.70 -27.31 6.89
CA ASP A 331 11.54 -27.80 6.14
C ASP A 331 12.03 -28.41 4.80
N ASN A 332 11.12 -28.96 4.01
CA ASN A 332 11.40 -29.39 2.64
C ASN A 332 11.04 -28.25 1.67
N TRP A 333 12.04 -27.46 1.29
CA TRP A 333 11.85 -26.30 0.42
C TRP A 333 12.10 -26.65 -1.05
N VAL A 334 11.32 -26.05 -1.95
CA VAL A 334 11.50 -26.15 -3.39
C VAL A 334 11.65 -24.75 -3.98
N HIS A 335 12.73 -24.51 -4.70
CA HIS A 335 12.95 -23.23 -5.36
C HIS A 335 11.99 -23.05 -6.53
N ALA A 336 11.25 -21.94 -6.55
CA ALA A 336 10.09 -21.74 -7.42
C ALA A 336 10.42 -21.81 -8.93
N TRP A 337 11.64 -21.42 -9.31
CA TRP A 337 12.03 -21.27 -10.72
C TRP A 337 12.81 -22.47 -11.29
N THR A 338 13.48 -23.24 -10.43
CA THR A 338 14.30 -24.39 -10.85
C THR A 338 13.67 -25.73 -10.45
N GLY A 339 12.86 -25.75 -9.39
CA GLY A 339 12.37 -26.99 -8.78
C GLY A 339 13.42 -27.73 -7.97
N GLU A 340 14.59 -27.14 -7.75
CA GLU A 340 15.62 -27.69 -6.87
C GLU A 340 15.14 -27.70 -5.42
N THR A 341 15.49 -28.77 -4.70
CA THR A 341 15.09 -28.99 -3.32
C THR A 341 16.17 -28.55 -2.35
N PHE A 342 15.77 -27.88 -1.28
CA PHE A 342 16.64 -27.38 -0.22
C PHE A 342 16.11 -27.82 1.16
N HIS A 343 17.02 -27.87 2.13
CA HIS A 343 16.73 -28.09 3.54
C HIS A 343 17.10 -26.84 4.35
N GLY A 344 16.95 -26.87 5.68
CA GLY A 344 17.25 -25.74 6.53
C GLY A 344 18.72 -25.29 6.47
N GLY A 345 18.95 -24.00 6.79
CA GLY A 345 20.25 -23.36 6.80
C GLY A 345 20.35 -22.10 5.94
N GLU A 346 21.52 -21.48 5.97
CA GLU A 346 21.85 -20.38 5.07
C GLU A 346 22.23 -20.93 3.69
N ILE A 347 21.64 -20.35 2.64
CA ILE A 347 21.86 -20.75 1.25
C ILE A 347 22.11 -19.53 0.37
N THR A 348 22.81 -19.74 -0.75
CA THR A 348 22.96 -18.74 -1.81
C THR A 348 22.41 -19.33 -3.11
N VAL A 349 21.54 -18.59 -3.80
CA VAL A 349 20.95 -19.00 -5.08
C VAL A 349 21.13 -17.95 -6.15
N GLU A 350 21.18 -18.37 -7.41
CA GLU A 350 21.06 -17.45 -8.55
C GLU A 350 19.73 -16.71 -8.48
N ALA A 351 19.78 -15.39 -8.61
CA ALA A 351 18.64 -14.51 -8.45
C ALA A 351 18.61 -13.44 -9.56
N PRO A 352 18.65 -13.79 -10.86
CA PRO A 352 18.46 -12.80 -11.91
C PRO A 352 17.07 -12.17 -11.80
N ILE A 353 16.92 -10.96 -12.36
CA ILE A 353 15.62 -10.28 -12.47
C ILE A 353 14.60 -11.24 -13.14
N GLY A 354 13.41 -11.35 -12.55
CA GLY A 354 12.31 -12.21 -13.00
C GLY A 354 12.34 -13.62 -12.41
N LYS A 355 13.35 -13.92 -11.58
CA LYS A 355 13.48 -15.14 -10.76
C LYS A 355 13.93 -14.77 -9.34
N PRO A 356 13.10 -14.02 -8.57
CA PRO A 356 13.46 -13.63 -7.20
C PRO A 356 13.65 -14.85 -6.26
N PRO A 357 14.42 -14.74 -5.17
CA PRO A 357 14.60 -15.84 -4.21
C PRO A 357 13.28 -16.21 -3.52
N VAL A 358 12.61 -17.21 -4.09
CA VAL A 358 11.28 -17.67 -3.69
C VAL A 358 11.30 -19.19 -3.58
N PHE A 359 10.85 -19.68 -2.44
CA PHE A 359 10.81 -21.10 -2.11
C PHE A 359 9.41 -21.45 -1.63
N TYR A 360 8.95 -22.65 -1.96
CA TYR A 360 7.70 -23.17 -1.43
C TYR A 360 7.88 -24.51 -0.74
N ARG A 361 6.99 -24.84 0.21
CA ARG A 361 7.03 -26.11 0.91
C ARG A 361 6.60 -27.25 -0.01
N ALA A 362 7.43 -28.28 -0.11
CA ALA A 362 7.15 -29.47 -0.92
C ALA A 362 5.83 -30.15 -0.50
N ASP A 363 5.55 -30.14 0.81
CA ASP A 363 4.37 -30.78 1.42
C ASP A 363 3.11 -29.90 1.42
N SER A 364 3.15 -28.72 0.77
CA SER A 364 1.97 -27.86 0.65
C SER A 364 0.89 -28.49 -0.21
N GLU A 365 -0.37 -28.36 0.19
CA GLU A 365 -1.53 -28.69 -0.65
C GLU A 365 -1.58 -27.84 -1.93
N TRP A 366 -0.91 -26.69 -1.94
CA TRP A 366 -0.76 -25.78 -3.06
C TRP A 366 0.48 -26.08 -3.93
N ALA A 367 1.27 -27.12 -3.61
CA ALA A 367 2.53 -27.41 -4.32
C ALA A 367 2.36 -27.54 -5.84
N ALA A 368 1.25 -28.11 -6.32
CA ALA A 368 0.97 -28.21 -7.76
C ALA A 368 0.79 -26.82 -8.43
N LEU A 369 0.16 -25.88 -7.72
CA LEU A 369 0.03 -24.49 -8.17
C LEU A 369 1.41 -23.82 -8.24
N PHE A 370 2.23 -23.97 -7.19
CA PHE A 370 3.55 -23.35 -7.13
C PHE A 370 4.51 -23.93 -8.16
N ALA A 371 4.46 -25.25 -8.39
CA ALA A 371 5.24 -25.92 -9.43
C ALA A 371 4.91 -25.44 -10.85
N SER A 372 3.73 -24.83 -11.07
CA SER A 372 3.37 -24.26 -12.37
C SER A 372 4.09 -22.93 -12.68
N LEU A 373 4.58 -22.23 -11.65
CA LEU A 373 5.21 -20.91 -11.81
C LEU A 373 6.46 -20.93 -12.68
N LYS A 374 7.25 -22.02 -12.64
CA LYS A 374 8.47 -22.15 -13.46
C LYS A 374 8.21 -22.22 -14.97
N ASN A 375 6.95 -22.47 -15.37
CA ASN A 375 6.55 -22.55 -16.78
C ASN A 375 5.98 -21.24 -17.32
N ILE A 376 5.84 -20.22 -16.45
CA ILE A 376 5.56 -18.82 -16.79
C ILE A 376 6.91 -18.16 -17.07
#